data_AF-A0A7Z9Q7V9-F1
#
_entry.id   AF-A0A7Z9Q7V9-F1
#
_cell.length_a   1.000
_cell.length_b   1.000
_cell.length_c   1.000
_cell.angle_alpha   90.00
_cell.angle_beta   90.00
_cell.angle_gamma   90.00
#
_symmetry.space_group_name_H-M   'P 1'
#
loop_
_entity.id
_entity.type
_entity.pdbx_description
1 polymer ?
#
loop_
_entity_poly.entity_id
_entity_poly.type
_entity_poly.pdbx_seq_one_letter_code
_entity_poly.pdbx_strand_id
1 'polypeptide(L)'
;MIKTFVNILVLITIILIAYFMVGNKTSIDRPDWENPAVLSINREDPTAHFFHYESEDLALLGDPEKSHYYQSLNGQWKFHYALNPESQPLDFMKSDFDVTQWDDIEVPGSWEMQGWS
;
A
#
# COMPACT_ATOMS: atom_id res chain seq x y z
N MET A 1 -50.91 -2.05 -37.89
CA MET A 1 -51.00 -1.18 -36.70
C MET A 1 -50.47 -1.87 -35.45
N ILE A 2 -51.03 -3.02 -35.03
CA ILE A 2 -50.56 -3.78 -33.84
C ILE A 2 -49.11 -4.28 -33.98
N LYS A 3 -48.73 -4.88 -35.12
CA LYS A 3 -47.34 -5.34 -35.37
C LYS A 3 -46.33 -4.19 -35.31
N THR A 4 -46.70 -3.03 -35.84
CA THR A 4 -45.86 -1.83 -35.84
C THR A 4 -45.66 -1.31 -34.42
N PHE A 5 -46.71 -1.32 -33.60
CA PHE A 5 -46.66 -0.92 -32.19
C PHE A 5 -45.81 -1.89 -31.35
N VAL A 6 -45.96 -3.21 -31.55
CA VAL A 6 -45.15 -4.23 -30.87
C VAL A 6 -43.66 -4.08 -31.22
N ASN A 7 -43.33 -3.83 -32.49
CA ASN A 7 -41.94 -3.62 -32.91
C ASN A 7 -41.31 -2.37 -32.27
N ILE A 8 -42.08 -1.29 -32.11
CA ILE A 8 -41.60 -0.07 -31.43
C ILE A 8 -41.36 -0.34 -29.94
N LEU A 9 -42.26 -1.08 -29.28
CA LEU A 9 -42.10 -1.44 -27.87
C LEU A 9 -40.84 -2.30 -27.67
N VAL A 10 -40.62 -3.31 -28.51
CA VAL A 10 -39.41 -4.15 -28.46
C VAL A 10 -38.14 -3.31 -28.67
N LEU A 11 -38.14 -2.38 -29.62
CA LEU A 11 -37.00 -1.51 -29.87
C LEU A 11 -36.68 -0.61 -28.67
N ILE A 12 -37.70 -0.01 -28.04
CA ILE A 12 -37.53 0.80 -26.82
C ILE A 12 -36.96 -0.06 -25.69
N THR A 13 -37.43 -1.29 -25.54
CA THR A 13 -36.97 -2.19 -24.48
C THR A 13 -35.49 -2.56 -24.68
N ILE A 14 -35.08 -2.83 -25.92
CA ILE A 14 -33.68 -3.11 -26.28
C ILE A 14 -32.79 -1.89 -26.00
N ILE A 15 -33.26 -0.68 -26.35
CA ILE A 15 -32.53 0.57 -26.10
C ILE A 15 -32.36 0.81 -24.59
N LEU A 16 -33.41 0.56 -23.79
CA LEU A 16 -33.36 0.70 -22.33
C LEU A 16 -32.39 -0.30 -21.69
N ILE A 17 -32.37 -1.56 -22.16
CA ILE A 17 -31.41 -2.58 -21.69
C ILE A 17 -29.99 -2.16 -22.07
N ALA A 18 -29.75 -1.72 -23.30
CA ALA A 18 -28.44 -1.26 -23.74
C ALA A 18 -27.96 -0.05 -22.91
N TYR A 19 -28.85 0.89 -22.58
CA TYR A 19 -28.53 2.04 -21.74
C TYR A 19 -28.13 1.63 -20.33
N PHE A 20 -28.84 0.66 -19.73
CA PHE A 20 -28.53 0.14 -18.40
C PHE A 20 -27.18 -0.59 -18.36
N MET A 21 -26.83 -1.31 -19.43
CA MET A 21 -25.55 -2.03 -19.56
C MET A 21 -24.34 -1.08 -19.72
N VAL A 22 -24.54 0.11 -20.29
CA VAL A 22 -23.48 1.14 -20.44
C VAL A 22 -23.22 1.91 -19.13
N GLY A 23 -24.17 1.87 -18.18
CA GLY A 23 -24.10 2.63 -16.92
C GLY A 23 -23.12 2.10 -15.86
N ASN A 24 -22.59 0.88 -16.01
CA ASN A 24 -21.64 0.30 -15.07
C ASN A 24 -20.21 0.45 -15.58
N LYS A 25 -19.69 1.68 -15.59
CA LYS A 25 -18.23 1.84 -15.53
C LYS A 25 -17.81 1.46 -14.11
N THR A 26 -17.39 0.22 -13.92
CA THR A 26 -16.55 -0.15 -12.78
C THR A 26 -15.37 0.81 -12.80
N SER A 27 -15.23 1.65 -11.77
CA SER A 27 -13.97 2.33 -11.52
C SER A 27 -12.88 1.27 -11.57
N ILE A 28 -11.88 1.44 -12.42
CA ILE A 28 -10.67 0.64 -12.33
C ILE A 28 -10.17 0.88 -10.91
N ASP A 29 -10.21 -0.16 -10.09
CA ASP A 29 -9.62 -0.14 -8.76
C ASP A 29 -8.11 -0.09 -8.99
N ARG A 30 -7.58 1.13 -9.06
CA ARG A 30 -6.15 1.36 -9.24
C ARG A 30 -5.50 1.24 -7.88
N PRO A 31 -4.33 0.59 -7.78
CA PRO A 31 -3.62 0.56 -6.51
C PRO A 31 -3.28 1.99 -6.07
N ASP A 32 -3.20 2.20 -4.76
CA ASP A 32 -3.01 3.54 -4.17
C ASP A 32 -1.75 4.24 -4.72
N TRP A 33 -0.69 3.50 -5.04
CA TRP A 33 0.54 4.05 -5.63
C TRP A 33 0.39 4.56 -7.08
N GLU A 34 -0.72 4.27 -7.77
CA GLU A 34 -1.09 4.87 -9.06
C GLU A 34 -2.14 5.99 -8.93
N ASN A 35 -2.57 6.31 -7.71
CA ASN A 35 -3.61 7.29 -7.43
C ASN A 35 -3.02 8.57 -6.82
N PRO A 36 -2.84 9.66 -7.59
CA PRO A 36 -2.24 10.90 -7.08
C PRO A 36 -3.10 11.63 -6.04
N ALA A 37 -4.37 11.24 -5.87
CA ALA A 37 -5.21 11.77 -4.79
C ALA A 37 -4.92 11.11 -3.44
N VAL A 38 -4.21 9.97 -3.42
CA VAL A 38 -3.83 9.24 -2.20
C VAL A 38 -2.36 9.49 -1.92
N LEU A 39 -2.07 10.41 -1.00
CA LEU A 39 -0.70 10.74 -0.58
C LEU A 39 -0.28 10.01 0.70
N SER A 40 -1.24 9.63 1.53
CA SER A 40 -1.04 8.89 2.78
C SER A 40 -2.36 8.31 3.28
N ILE A 41 -2.28 7.18 3.99
CA ILE A 41 -3.41 6.55 4.67
C ILE A 41 -3.01 6.36 6.13
N ASN A 42 -3.84 6.83 7.08
CA ASN A 42 -3.64 6.67 8.54
C ASN A 42 -2.27 7.12 9.08
N ARG A 43 -1.61 8.06 8.40
CA ARG A 43 -0.39 8.69 8.92
C ARG A 43 -0.78 9.80 9.90
N GLU A 44 -0.11 9.86 11.04
CA GLU A 44 -0.25 10.96 12.01
C GLU A 44 0.02 12.33 11.37
N ASP A 45 -0.55 13.38 11.96
CA ASP A 45 -0.37 14.75 11.47
C ASP A 45 1.10 15.19 11.59
N PRO A 46 1.62 16.00 10.63
CA PRO A 46 2.98 16.52 10.71
C PRO A 46 3.20 17.35 11.97
N THR A 47 4.22 17.01 12.75
CA THR A 47 4.61 17.73 13.96
C THR A 47 6.13 17.98 13.98
N ALA A 48 6.59 18.85 14.88
CA ALA A 48 8.03 19.01 15.10
C ALA A 48 8.65 17.70 15.58
N HIS A 49 9.91 17.44 15.21
CA HIS A 49 10.61 16.24 15.63
C HIS A 49 11.10 16.36 17.08
N PHE A 50 10.84 15.34 17.90
CA PHE A 50 11.36 15.22 19.27
C PHE A 50 11.39 13.76 19.70
N PHE A 51 12.19 13.48 20.73
CA PHE A 51 12.21 12.20 21.44
C PHE A 51 11.77 12.42 22.88
N HIS A 52 11.24 11.37 23.48
CA HIS A 52 10.91 11.36 24.89
C HIS A 52 12.14 10.92 25.66
N TYR A 53 12.40 11.58 26.78
CA TYR A 53 13.49 11.25 27.70
C TYR A 53 12.93 11.17 29.12
N GLU A 54 13.47 10.27 29.92
CA GLU A 54 13.06 10.03 31.29
C GLU A 54 13.66 11.01 32.31
N SER A 55 14.57 11.90 31.88
CA SER A 55 15.16 12.95 32.71
C SER A 55 15.58 14.18 31.90
N GLU A 56 15.72 15.32 32.57
CA GLU A 56 16.22 16.57 31.99
C GLU A 56 17.65 16.43 31.49
N ASP A 57 18.53 15.78 32.25
CA ASP A 57 19.94 15.56 31.86
C ASP A 57 20.05 14.80 30.53
N LEU A 58 19.22 13.77 30.34
CA LEU A 58 19.17 13.02 29.06
C LEU A 58 18.56 13.86 27.93
N ALA A 59 17.53 14.65 28.22
CA ALA A 59 16.94 15.56 27.24
C ALA A 59 17.94 16.64 26.78
N LEU A 60 18.78 17.14 27.68
CA LEU A 60 19.85 18.09 27.37
C LEU A 60 21.00 17.45 26.59
N LEU A 61 21.31 16.17 26.85
CA LEU A 61 22.27 15.41 26.04
C LEU A 61 21.77 15.23 24.60
N GLY A 62 20.46 14.98 24.43
CA GLY A 62 19.80 14.93 23.14
C GLY A 62 20.13 13.70 22.28
N ASP A 63 20.68 12.65 22.89
CA ASP A 63 20.96 11.37 22.24
C ASP A 63 19.82 10.36 22.47
N PRO A 64 18.97 10.07 21.46
CA PRO A 64 17.82 9.19 21.62
C PRO A 64 18.20 7.78 22.08
N GLU A 65 19.38 7.28 21.68
CA GLU A 65 19.85 5.93 22.04
C GLU A 65 20.09 5.78 23.54
N LYS A 66 20.19 6.89 24.28
CA LYS A 66 20.31 6.87 25.74
C LYS A 66 18.97 6.82 26.46
N SER A 67 17.84 7.04 25.78
CA SER A 67 16.54 6.97 26.41
C SER A 67 15.98 5.55 26.45
N HIS A 68 15.36 5.21 27.57
CA HIS A 68 14.55 3.99 27.69
C HIS A 68 13.34 3.94 26.74
N TYR A 69 12.89 5.08 26.20
CA TYR A 69 11.77 5.14 25.27
C TYR A 69 12.17 4.98 23.80
N TYR A 70 13.45 4.74 23.54
CA TYR A 70 13.97 4.54 22.19
C TYR A 70 14.37 3.09 21.96
N GLN A 71 14.00 2.58 20.78
CA GLN A 71 14.48 1.30 20.28
C GLN A 71 14.80 1.44 18.80
N SER A 72 16.07 1.26 18.44
CA SER A 72 16.46 1.16 17.04
C SER A 72 15.99 -0.17 16.46
N LEU A 73 15.49 -0.11 15.22
CA LEU A 73 15.16 -1.29 14.41
C LEU A 73 16.15 -1.46 13.25
N ASN A 74 17.25 -0.71 13.25
CA ASN A 74 18.34 -0.92 12.28
C ASN A 74 19.01 -2.26 12.53
N GLY A 75 19.53 -2.88 11.47
CA GLY A 75 20.18 -4.19 11.51
C GLY A 75 19.77 -5.06 10.34
N GLN A 76 19.85 -6.37 10.55
CA GLN A 76 19.51 -7.37 9.52
C GLN A 76 18.01 -7.63 9.48
N TRP A 77 17.45 -7.58 8.28
CA TRP A 77 16.04 -7.89 8.00
C TRP A 77 15.92 -9.01 6.96
N LYS A 78 14.91 -9.86 7.10
CA LYS A 78 14.55 -10.82 6.04
C LYS A 78 14.00 -10.07 4.83
N PHE A 79 14.54 -10.36 3.65
CA PHE A 79 14.28 -9.60 2.43
C PHE A 79 14.04 -10.50 1.22
N HIS A 80 13.05 -10.12 0.42
CA HIS A 80 12.73 -10.78 -0.84
C HIS A 80 12.51 -9.73 -1.93
N TYR A 81 13.31 -9.79 -2.99
CA TYR A 81 13.17 -8.92 -4.15
C TYR A 81 12.22 -9.53 -5.17
N ALA A 82 11.16 -8.80 -5.52
CA ALA A 82 10.18 -9.17 -6.54
C ALA A 82 10.28 -8.21 -7.74
N LEU A 83 10.30 -8.74 -8.96
CA LEU A 83 10.47 -7.94 -10.19
C LEU A 83 9.29 -7.00 -10.49
N ASN A 84 8.11 -7.34 -9.97
CA ASN A 84 6.90 -6.54 -10.06
C ASN A 84 5.96 -6.86 -8.88
N PRO A 85 5.01 -5.97 -8.54
CA PRO A 85 4.08 -6.19 -7.42
C PRO A 85 3.28 -7.49 -7.53
N GLU A 86 2.94 -7.94 -8.73
CA GLU A 86 2.18 -9.17 -8.96
C GLU A 86 2.98 -10.45 -8.65
N SER A 87 4.31 -10.36 -8.68
CA SER A 87 5.23 -11.47 -8.40
C SER A 87 5.57 -11.64 -6.91
N GLN A 88 5.02 -10.79 -6.03
CA GLN A 88 5.24 -10.92 -4.59
C GLN A 88 4.68 -12.25 -4.05
N PRO A 89 5.30 -12.86 -3.04
CA PRO A 89 4.74 -14.03 -2.38
C PRO A 89 3.36 -13.72 -1.78
N LEU A 90 2.35 -14.52 -2.09
CA LEU A 90 1.02 -14.35 -1.50
C LEU A 90 1.10 -14.53 0.02
N ASP A 91 0.33 -13.73 0.76
CA ASP A 91 0.20 -13.81 2.23
C ASP A 91 1.49 -13.58 3.05
N PHE A 92 2.54 -12.99 2.46
CA PHE A 92 3.83 -12.77 3.15
C PHE A 92 3.75 -11.93 4.45
N MET A 93 2.68 -11.17 4.61
CA MET A 93 2.37 -10.31 5.75
C MET A 93 1.79 -11.08 6.95
N LYS A 94 1.44 -12.36 6.80
CA LYS A 94 0.99 -13.19 7.94
C LYS A 94 2.17 -13.48 8.86
N SER A 95 1.93 -13.43 10.17
CA SER A 95 2.98 -13.64 11.18
C SER A 95 3.58 -15.05 11.19
N ASP A 96 2.89 -16.01 10.60
CA ASP A 96 3.29 -17.41 10.50
C ASP A 96 3.81 -17.79 9.10
N PHE A 97 4.00 -16.81 8.20
CA PHE A 97 4.60 -17.04 6.89
C PHE A 97 6.07 -17.44 7.04
N ASP A 98 6.47 -18.51 6.34
CA ASP A 98 7.84 -19.01 6.40
C ASP A 98 8.77 -18.19 5.49
N VAL A 99 9.66 -17.43 6.12
CA VAL A 99 10.69 -16.61 5.47
C VAL A 99 12.09 -17.24 5.53
N THR A 100 12.22 -18.52 5.90
CA THR A 100 13.53 -19.17 6.08
C THR A 100 14.37 -19.20 4.80
N GLN A 101 13.74 -19.16 3.62
CA GLN A 101 14.40 -19.12 2.31
C GLN A 101 14.70 -17.70 1.82
N TRP A 102 14.35 -16.67 2.59
CA TRP A 102 14.63 -15.28 2.23
C TRP A 102 16.06 -14.90 2.59
N ASP A 103 16.63 -14.01 1.78
CA ASP A 103 17.92 -13.39 2.04
C ASP A 103 17.84 -12.45 3.24
N ASP A 104 19.00 -11.99 3.72
CA ASP A 104 19.10 -10.93 4.71
C ASP A 104 19.59 -9.64 4.05
N ILE A 105 19.04 -8.49 4.45
CA ILE A 105 19.46 -7.15 4.00
C ILE A 105 19.83 -6.28 5.21
N GLU A 106 20.82 -5.40 5.04
CA GLU A 106 21.18 -4.40 6.06
C GLU A 106 20.30 -3.16 5.92
N VAL A 107 19.66 -2.76 7.02
CA VAL A 107 18.80 -1.57 7.11
C VAL A 107 19.40 -0.58 8.12
N PRO A 108 19.60 0.70 7.74
CA PRO A 108 19.29 1.32 6.45
C PRO A 108 20.35 1.04 5.36
N GLY A 109 19.91 0.94 4.11
CA GLY A 109 20.78 0.83 2.94
C GLY A 109 19.98 0.67 1.64
N SER A 110 20.51 1.14 0.51
CA SER A 110 19.89 0.92 -0.81
C SER A 110 20.07 -0.54 -1.25
N TRP A 111 19.00 -1.20 -1.72
CA TRP A 111 19.07 -2.61 -2.13
C TRP A 111 19.97 -2.81 -3.36
N GLU A 112 20.09 -1.82 -4.27
CA GLU A 112 20.91 -1.95 -5.47
C GLU A 112 22.40 -2.09 -5.13
N MET A 113 22.83 -1.43 -4.06
CA MET A 113 24.20 -1.50 -3.56
C MET A 113 24.48 -2.80 -2.79
N GLN A 114 23.43 -3.58 -2.49
CA GLN A 114 23.51 -4.84 -1.75
C GLN A 114 23.27 -6.06 -2.64
N GLY A 115 23.01 -5.87 -3.95
CA GLY A 115 23.04 -6.94 -4.95
C GLY A 115 21.74 -7.19 -5.73
N TRP A 116 20.70 -6.38 -5.54
CA TRP A 116 19.39 -6.57 -6.21
C TRP A 116 19.08 -5.46 -7.23
N SER A 117 18.62 -5.81 -8.43
CA SER A 117 18.21 -4.88 -9.50
C SER A 117 17.18 -5.49 -10.43
#